data_AF-A7VNB5-F1
#
_entry.id   AF-A7VNB5-F1
#
_cell.length_a   1.000
_cell.length_b   1.000
_cell.length_c   1.000
_cell.angle_alpha   90.00
_cell.angle_beta   90.00
_cell.angle_gamma   90.00
#
_symmetry.space_group_name_H-M   'P 1'
#
loop_
_entity.id
_entity.type
_entity.pdbx_description
1 polymer ?
#
loop_
_entity_poly.entity_id
_entity_poly.type
_entity_poly.pdbx_seq_one_letter_code
_entity_poly.pdbx_strand_id
1 'polypeptide(L)'
;MEGVALSKNQVMQVVIALRNDNPQLFWVLNDLRYGVSDGSTVIQLCSYFSGTQVQKASEKMDTALKAVLKKAPKGSSEFERELYLHDQLISLVEYHDEAEDHSSEYPMAFSAYGALVDGKAVCEGYSRAMQLLSNCLGLQCALVTGVSQEIAHMWNLIRIEGEWYHLDLTWDDAASMSIYQYFNLTDEQISVNHTMDPLIPADGDSQWDRSLYNLYLPECTSLEYNYYHQKAVQIHTLGNEDDQEAMDAVLNAAARRERTISFQFSPDLDFDIAVARLLTEEPYKYAYYVHCANAYFGEEKAPLQEGETRYVLDKNQRAVTIELLYR
;
A
#
# COMPACT_ATOMS: atom_id res chain seq x y z
N MET A 1 0.36 42.76 -6.79
CA MET A 1 1.31 41.75 -6.30
C MET A 1 2.64 42.07 -6.95
N GLU A 2 3.69 42.32 -6.17
CA GLU A 2 5.04 42.35 -6.74
C GLU A 2 5.37 40.93 -7.25
N GLY A 3 5.94 40.84 -8.45
CA GLY A 3 6.33 39.57 -9.05
C GLY A 3 7.46 38.90 -8.27
N VAL A 4 7.50 37.57 -8.28
CA VAL A 4 8.61 36.79 -7.71
C VAL A 4 9.31 36.05 -8.85
N ALA A 5 10.62 36.27 -8.98
CA ALA A 5 11.48 35.51 -9.87
C ALA A 5 12.06 34.31 -9.12
N LEU A 6 11.51 33.13 -9.38
CA LEU A 6 11.97 31.86 -8.83
C LEU A 6 13.21 31.34 -9.58
N SER A 7 14.15 30.75 -8.85
CA SER A 7 15.24 29.96 -9.44
C SER A 7 14.69 28.71 -10.13
N LYS A 8 15.50 28.08 -10.99
CA LYS A 8 15.13 26.80 -11.63
C LYS A 8 14.72 25.75 -10.58
N ASN A 9 15.48 25.67 -9.50
CA ASN A 9 15.24 24.70 -8.43
C ASN A 9 13.89 24.96 -7.75
N GLN A 10 13.61 26.21 -7.40
CA GLN A 10 12.32 26.61 -6.83
C GLN A 10 11.15 26.32 -7.77
N VAL A 11 11.32 26.49 -9.09
CA VAL A 11 10.29 26.09 -10.08
C VAL A 11 10.05 24.59 -10.05
N MET A 12 11.12 23.77 -10.06
CA MET A 12 10.99 22.31 -9.96
C MET A 12 10.27 21.90 -8.68
N GLN A 13 10.65 22.50 -7.54
CA GLN A 13 10.02 22.25 -6.24
C GLN A 13 8.52 22.51 -6.26
N VAL A 14 8.10 23.67 -6.78
CA VAL A 14 6.68 24.04 -6.89
C VAL A 14 5.93 23.05 -7.76
N VAL A 15 6.50 22.62 -8.89
CA VAL A 15 5.84 21.68 -9.80
C VAL A 15 5.76 20.27 -9.22
N ILE A 16 6.80 19.80 -8.52
CA ILE A 16 6.77 18.51 -7.81
C ILE A 16 5.72 18.55 -6.70
N ALA A 17 5.69 19.60 -5.88
CA ALA A 17 4.69 19.78 -4.83
C ALA A 17 3.27 19.79 -5.41
N LEU A 18 3.03 20.57 -6.47
CA LEU A 18 1.74 20.62 -7.14
C LEU A 18 1.29 19.22 -7.60
N ARG A 19 2.17 18.45 -8.24
CA ARG A 19 1.83 17.11 -8.75
C ARG A 19 1.66 16.09 -7.64
N ASN A 20 2.47 16.15 -6.59
CA ASN A 20 2.39 15.22 -5.46
C ASN A 20 1.17 15.48 -4.59
N ASP A 21 0.74 16.73 -4.43
CA ASP A 21 -0.46 17.06 -3.63
C ASP A 21 -1.76 16.94 -4.44
N ASN A 22 -1.67 16.87 -5.76
CA ASN A 22 -2.85 16.86 -6.64
C ASN A 22 -2.83 15.72 -7.67
N PRO A 23 -2.92 14.44 -7.25
CA PRO A 23 -2.99 13.30 -8.17
C PRO A 23 -4.15 13.35 -9.18
N GLN A 24 -5.21 14.12 -8.88
CA GLN A 24 -6.33 14.39 -9.80
C GLN A 24 -5.90 15.19 -11.05
N LEU A 25 -4.72 15.82 -11.03
CA LEU A 25 -4.09 16.47 -12.19
C LEU A 25 -3.29 15.46 -13.03
N PHE A 26 -3.82 14.26 -13.24
CA PHE A 26 -3.19 13.15 -13.99
C PHE A 26 -2.74 13.51 -15.42
N TRP A 27 -3.33 14.56 -15.99
CA TRP A 27 -3.03 15.04 -17.33
C TRP A 27 -1.81 15.97 -17.41
N VAL A 28 -1.24 16.40 -16.28
CA VAL A 28 -0.06 17.26 -16.23
C VAL A 28 1.21 16.44 -16.43
N LEU A 29 1.98 16.77 -17.48
CA LEU A 29 3.22 16.06 -17.83
C LEU A 29 4.40 16.41 -16.91
N ASN A 30 5.42 15.52 -16.94
CA ASN A 30 6.75 15.79 -16.39
C ASN A 30 7.52 16.87 -17.18
N ASP A 31 7.10 17.15 -18.42
CA ASP A 31 7.69 18.21 -19.24
C ASP A 31 7.05 19.57 -18.89
N LEU A 32 7.89 20.49 -18.42
CA LEU A 32 7.47 21.85 -18.04
C LEU A 32 8.29 22.88 -18.79
N ARG A 33 7.66 24.03 -19.06
CA ARG A 33 8.35 25.21 -19.58
C ARG A 33 8.16 26.33 -18.60
N TYR A 34 9.23 27.04 -18.28
CA TYR A 34 9.14 28.23 -17.44
C TYR A 34 9.99 29.36 -18.00
N GLY A 35 9.63 30.58 -17.63
CA GLY A 35 10.36 31.78 -17.98
C GLY A 35 10.05 32.91 -16.99
N VAL A 36 10.80 33.99 -17.06
CA VAL A 36 10.54 35.20 -16.28
C VAL A 36 9.99 36.26 -17.22
N SER A 37 8.82 36.82 -16.88
CA SER A 37 8.18 37.92 -17.59
C SER A 37 7.74 38.98 -16.58
N ASP A 38 8.08 40.25 -16.80
CA ASP A 38 7.72 41.38 -15.94
C ASP A 38 8.03 41.15 -14.45
N GLY A 39 9.19 40.57 -14.17
CA GLY A 39 9.65 40.25 -12.80
C GLY A 39 8.92 39.08 -12.14
N SER A 40 8.05 38.37 -12.87
CA SER A 40 7.30 37.20 -12.38
C SER A 40 7.74 35.92 -13.11
N THR A 41 7.90 34.83 -12.37
CA THR A 41 8.03 33.51 -12.99
C THR A 41 6.70 33.02 -13.52
N VAL A 42 6.69 32.61 -14.79
CA VAL A 42 5.55 31.98 -15.47
C VAL A 42 5.90 30.51 -15.72
N ILE A 43 5.03 29.61 -15.27
CA ILE A 43 5.15 28.16 -15.49
C ILE A 43 4.02 27.73 -16.43
N GLN A 44 4.38 27.10 -17.54
CA GLN A 44 3.47 26.47 -18.47
C GLN A 44 3.44 24.96 -18.20
N LEU A 45 2.26 24.47 -17.83
CA LEU A 45 1.97 23.04 -17.67
C LEU A 45 1.55 22.45 -19.03
N CYS A 46 2.12 21.30 -19.38
CA CYS A 46 1.85 20.58 -20.62
C CYS A 46 0.92 19.39 -20.37
N SER A 47 0.22 18.95 -21.41
CA SER A 47 -0.71 17.79 -21.39
C SER A 47 -0.69 17.05 -22.72
N TYR A 48 -0.86 15.72 -22.69
CA TYR A 48 -1.16 14.92 -23.88
C TYR A 48 -2.61 15.12 -24.38
N PHE A 49 -3.47 15.63 -23.51
CA PHE A 49 -4.88 15.83 -23.79
C PHE A 49 -5.15 17.28 -24.20
N SER A 50 -6.01 17.45 -25.20
CA SER A 50 -6.69 18.72 -25.42
C SER A 50 -7.63 19.05 -24.25
N GLY A 51 -8.03 20.32 -24.10
CA GLY A 51 -8.92 20.74 -23.01
C GLY A 51 -10.25 19.96 -22.95
N THR A 52 -10.82 19.61 -24.09
CA THR A 52 -12.07 18.80 -24.13
C THR A 52 -11.84 17.34 -23.73
N GLN A 53 -10.66 16.79 -24.02
CA GLN A 53 -10.28 15.45 -23.56
C GLN A 53 -10.00 15.43 -22.06
N VAL A 54 -9.33 16.46 -21.52
CA VAL A 54 -9.13 16.63 -20.06
C VAL A 54 -10.46 16.64 -19.34
N GLN A 55 -11.45 17.39 -19.84
CA GLN A 55 -12.79 17.43 -19.23
C GLN A 55 -13.43 16.03 -19.18
N LYS A 56 -13.47 15.32 -20.31
CA LYS A 56 -14.05 13.97 -20.38
C LYS A 56 -13.32 12.95 -19.50
N ALA A 57 -11.99 13.02 -19.47
CA ALA A 57 -11.18 12.14 -18.62
C ALA A 57 -11.41 12.46 -17.13
N SER A 58 -11.53 13.74 -16.76
CA SER A 58 -11.86 14.15 -15.39
C SER A 58 -13.25 13.65 -14.96
N GLU A 59 -14.25 13.66 -15.85
CA GLU A 59 -15.58 13.10 -15.56
C GLU A 59 -15.54 11.58 -15.31
N LYS A 60 -14.69 10.85 -16.05
CA LYS A 60 -14.46 9.41 -15.81
C LYS A 60 -13.77 9.18 -14.47
N MET A 61 -12.75 9.98 -14.17
CA MET A 61 -12.03 9.94 -12.89
C MET A 61 -12.99 10.16 -11.71
N ASP A 62 -13.84 11.19 -11.78
CA ASP A 62 -14.85 11.47 -10.77
C ASP A 62 -15.83 10.30 -10.59
N THR A 63 -16.19 9.64 -11.68
CA THR A 63 -17.09 8.48 -11.65
C THR A 63 -16.44 7.29 -10.96
N ALA A 64 -15.18 6.99 -11.28
CA ALA A 64 -14.40 5.93 -10.66
C ALA A 64 -14.18 6.18 -9.16
N LEU A 65 -13.77 7.40 -8.79
CA LEU A 65 -13.62 7.83 -7.40
C LEU A 65 -14.93 7.63 -6.62
N LYS A 66 -16.07 8.12 -7.14
CA LYS A 66 -17.37 7.95 -6.49
C LYS A 66 -17.76 6.48 -6.33
N ALA A 67 -17.39 5.61 -7.26
CA ALA A 67 -17.69 4.19 -7.19
C ALA A 67 -16.96 3.50 -6.03
N VAL A 68 -15.69 3.83 -5.81
CA VAL A 68 -14.90 3.36 -4.66
C VAL A 68 -15.46 3.99 -3.37
N LEU A 69 -15.50 5.32 -3.28
CA LEU A 69 -15.88 6.04 -2.06
C LEU A 69 -17.31 5.71 -1.57
N LYS A 70 -18.24 5.38 -2.47
CA LYS A 70 -19.61 4.99 -2.09
C LYS A 70 -19.67 3.72 -1.23
N LYS A 71 -18.73 2.80 -1.42
CA LYS A 71 -18.64 1.52 -0.71
C LYS A 71 -17.76 1.59 0.55
N ALA A 72 -17.10 2.73 0.79
CA ALA A 72 -16.26 2.90 1.96
C ALA A 72 -17.06 2.72 3.27
N PRO A 73 -16.48 2.03 4.27
CA PRO A 73 -17.13 1.84 5.57
C PRO A 73 -17.40 3.20 6.22
N LYS A 74 -18.60 3.37 6.76
CA LYS A 74 -19.04 4.62 7.40
C LYS A 74 -18.88 4.54 8.91
N GLY A 75 -18.33 5.59 9.52
CA GLY A 75 -18.14 5.64 10.97
C GLY A 75 -17.06 4.68 11.48
N SER A 76 -16.18 4.25 10.59
CA SER A 76 -15.03 3.38 10.88
C SER A 76 -13.79 4.17 11.28
N SER A 77 -12.80 3.49 11.85
CA SER A 77 -11.50 4.09 12.22
C SER A 77 -10.69 4.53 11.00
N GLU A 78 -9.59 5.26 11.22
CA GLU A 78 -8.61 5.53 10.14
C GLU A 78 -8.05 4.23 9.56
N PHE A 79 -7.65 3.28 10.41
CA PHE A 79 -7.14 1.96 10.01
C PHE A 79 -8.14 1.18 9.14
N GLU A 80 -9.42 1.14 9.51
CA GLU A 80 -10.43 0.41 8.74
C GLU A 80 -10.72 1.06 7.38
N ARG A 81 -10.59 2.39 7.28
CA ARG A 81 -10.71 3.10 6.00
C ARG A 81 -9.51 2.81 5.10
N GLU A 82 -8.30 2.82 5.66
CA GLU A 82 -7.09 2.45 4.94
C GLU A 82 -7.16 1.02 4.42
N LEU A 83 -7.46 0.05 5.29
CA LEU A 83 -7.57 -1.36 4.93
C LEU A 83 -8.58 -1.58 3.81
N TYR A 84 -9.73 -0.89 3.88
CA TYR A 84 -10.71 -0.89 2.81
C TYR A 84 -10.11 -0.38 1.48
N LEU A 85 -9.41 0.76 1.48
CA LEU A 85 -8.81 1.31 0.27
C LEU A 85 -7.74 0.39 -0.32
N HIS A 86 -6.92 -0.20 0.55
CA HIS A 86 -5.91 -1.19 0.17
C HIS A 86 -6.52 -2.35 -0.60
N ASP A 87 -7.49 -3.03 0.00
CA ASP A 87 -8.13 -4.20 -0.60
C ASP A 87 -8.88 -3.84 -1.89
N GLN A 88 -9.51 -2.66 -1.94
CA GLN A 88 -10.16 -2.20 -3.16
C GLN A 88 -9.16 -1.96 -4.28
N LEU A 89 -8.04 -1.28 -4.03
CA LEU A 89 -7.06 -0.97 -5.08
C LEU A 89 -6.41 -2.24 -5.62
N ILE A 90 -5.95 -3.14 -4.75
CA ILE A 90 -5.42 -4.46 -5.16
C ILE A 90 -6.46 -5.23 -6.00
N SER A 91 -7.75 -5.16 -5.66
CA SER A 91 -8.78 -5.85 -6.45
C SER A 91 -9.12 -5.20 -7.79
N LEU A 92 -8.80 -3.91 -7.99
CA LEU A 92 -9.23 -3.11 -9.13
C LEU A 92 -8.12 -2.91 -10.17
N VAL A 93 -6.86 -3.00 -9.74
CA VAL A 93 -5.70 -2.64 -10.54
C VAL A 93 -4.88 -3.87 -10.85
N GLU A 94 -4.50 -4.01 -12.11
CA GLU A 94 -3.53 -5.00 -12.57
C GLU A 94 -2.19 -4.29 -12.80
N TYR A 95 -1.10 -4.87 -12.31
CA TYR A 95 0.23 -4.31 -12.53
C TYR A 95 0.57 -4.30 -14.04
N HIS A 96 1.12 -3.18 -14.52
CA HIS A 96 1.39 -2.96 -15.95
C HIS A 96 2.90 -3.04 -16.25
N ASP A 97 3.46 -4.25 -16.21
CA ASP A 97 4.91 -4.49 -16.42
C ASP A 97 5.46 -3.80 -17.68
N GLU A 98 4.73 -3.88 -18.80
CA GLU A 98 5.17 -3.29 -20.08
C GLU A 98 5.36 -1.76 -20.02
N ALA A 99 4.69 -1.07 -19.10
CA ALA A 99 4.74 0.38 -19.00
C ALA A 99 6.05 0.87 -18.36
N GLU A 100 6.72 0.04 -17.55
CA GLU A 100 8.00 0.39 -16.92
C GLU A 100 9.04 0.74 -17.99
N ASP A 101 9.16 -0.10 -19.02
CA ASP A 101 10.10 0.08 -20.13
C ASP A 101 9.58 1.02 -21.23
N HIS A 102 8.26 1.26 -21.28
CA HIS A 102 7.59 1.99 -22.37
C HIS A 102 6.74 3.17 -21.86
N SER A 103 7.27 3.93 -20.90
CA SER A 103 6.54 5.04 -20.25
C SER A 103 5.93 6.09 -21.21
N SER A 104 6.53 6.31 -22.38
CA SER A 104 5.98 7.22 -23.39
C SER A 104 4.75 6.66 -24.13
N GLU A 105 4.61 5.33 -24.21
CA GLU A 105 3.45 4.66 -24.81
C GLU A 105 2.30 4.53 -23.80
N TYR A 106 2.63 4.34 -22.53
CA TYR A 106 1.66 4.14 -21.43
C TYR A 106 1.75 5.22 -20.34
N PRO A 107 1.68 6.53 -20.67
CA PRO A 107 1.91 7.59 -19.70
C PRO A 107 0.86 7.60 -18.55
N MET A 108 -0.35 7.08 -18.79
CA MET A 108 -1.39 7.02 -17.76
C MET A 108 -1.14 5.94 -16.70
N ALA A 109 -0.35 4.90 -17.00
CA ALA A 109 0.01 3.87 -16.03
C ALA A 109 0.78 4.43 -14.81
N PHE A 110 1.40 5.61 -14.97
CA PHE A 110 2.12 6.36 -13.95
C PHE A 110 1.23 7.40 -13.24
N SER A 111 -0.09 7.25 -13.29
CA SER A 111 -1.04 8.21 -12.74
C SER A 111 -2.19 7.53 -12.00
N ALA A 112 -2.85 8.28 -11.12
CA ALA A 112 -4.06 7.79 -10.46
C ALA A 112 -5.18 7.44 -11.46
N TYR A 113 -5.16 8.02 -12.67
CA TYR A 113 -6.12 7.70 -13.72
C TYR A 113 -5.89 6.29 -14.29
N GLY A 114 -4.64 5.89 -14.53
CA GLY A 114 -4.33 4.53 -14.99
C GLY A 114 -4.83 3.47 -14.00
N ALA A 115 -4.58 3.69 -12.72
CA ALA A 115 -5.08 2.81 -11.67
C ALA A 115 -6.63 2.82 -11.57
N LEU A 116 -7.25 3.99 -11.39
CA LEU A 116 -8.67 4.06 -11.05
C LEU A 116 -9.63 3.93 -12.24
N VAL A 117 -9.20 4.33 -13.44
CA VAL A 117 -10.06 4.36 -14.62
C VAL A 117 -9.68 3.27 -15.62
N ASP A 118 -8.39 3.13 -15.92
CA ASP A 118 -7.93 2.12 -16.89
C ASP A 118 -7.75 0.74 -16.24
N GLY A 119 -7.67 0.68 -14.90
CA GLY A 119 -7.48 -0.56 -14.15
C GLY A 119 -6.09 -1.17 -14.32
N LYS A 120 -5.13 -0.40 -14.83
CA LYS A 120 -3.75 -0.85 -15.05
C LYS A 120 -2.75 0.25 -14.73
N ALA A 121 -1.79 -0.06 -13.88
CA ALA A 121 -0.80 0.92 -13.42
C ALA A 121 0.53 0.29 -13.01
N VAL A 122 1.56 1.12 -12.91
CA VAL A 122 2.82 0.79 -12.22
C VAL A 122 2.82 1.40 -10.82
N CYS A 123 3.90 1.22 -10.05
CA CYS A 123 4.03 1.69 -8.66
C CYS A 123 3.61 3.16 -8.42
N GLU A 124 3.97 4.08 -9.32
CA GLU A 124 3.55 5.48 -9.24
C GLU A 124 2.02 5.65 -9.34
N GLY A 125 1.36 4.88 -10.21
CA GLY A 125 -0.10 4.94 -10.38
C GLY A 125 -0.86 4.39 -9.17
N TYR A 126 -0.39 3.28 -8.59
CA TYR A 126 -0.93 2.73 -7.33
C TYR A 126 -0.83 3.76 -6.20
N SER A 127 0.38 4.31 -6.00
CA SER A 127 0.67 5.26 -4.91
C SER A 127 -0.16 6.54 -5.01
N ARG A 128 -0.31 7.06 -6.24
CA ARG A 128 -1.12 8.26 -6.51
C ARG A 128 -2.61 8.00 -6.33
N ALA A 129 -3.10 6.83 -6.70
CA ALA A 129 -4.50 6.47 -6.48
C ALA A 129 -4.82 6.31 -4.99
N MET A 130 -3.93 5.66 -4.24
CA MET A 130 -4.06 5.54 -2.79
C MET A 130 -4.07 6.89 -2.10
N GLN A 131 -3.14 7.78 -2.47
CA GLN A 131 -3.09 9.13 -1.92
C GLN A 131 -4.38 9.91 -2.18
N LEU A 132 -4.88 9.87 -3.41
CA LEU A 132 -6.11 10.57 -3.78
C LEU A 132 -7.33 10.07 -3.02
N LEU A 133 -7.51 8.75 -2.95
CA LEU A 133 -8.62 8.13 -2.22
C LEU A 133 -8.51 8.35 -0.71
N SER A 134 -7.31 8.26 -0.17
CA SER A 134 -7.01 8.55 1.24
C SER A 134 -7.42 9.98 1.60
N ASN A 135 -7.00 10.96 0.80
CA ASN A 135 -7.39 12.36 0.98
C ASN A 135 -8.92 12.55 0.91
N CYS A 136 -9.61 11.87 -0.02
CA CYS A 136 -11.08 11.89 -0.10
C CYS A 136 -11.77 11.29 1.13
N LEU A 137 -11.13 10.34 1.82
CA LEU A 137 -11.61 9.76 3.07
C LEU A 137 -11.07 10.48 4.31
N GLY A 138 -10.32 11.58 4.16
CA GLY A 138 -9.78 12.37 5.27
C GLY A 138 -8.56 11.75 5.95
N LEU A 139 -7.87 10.81 5.29
CA LEU A 139 -6.59 10.25 5.72
C LEU A 139 -5.46 11.08 5.14
N GLN A 140 -4.44 11.38 5.95
CA GLN A 140 -3.24 12.06 5.45
C GLN A 140 -2.34 11.03 4.78
N CYS A 141 -2.05 11.26 3.50
CA CYS A 141 -1.22 10.36 2.70
C CYS A 141 -0.22 11.16 1.86
N ALA A 142 1.04 10.74 1.88
CA ALA A 142 2.14 11.32 1.11
C ALA A 142 2.74 10.25 0.18
N LEU A 143 3.37 10.72 -0.90
CA LEU A 143 4.14 9.88 -1.81
C LEU A 143 5.58 9.82 -1.33
N VAL A 144 6.20 8.65 -1.46
CA VAL A 144 7.63 8.44 -1.25
C VAL A 144 8.25 7.92 -2.53
N THR A 145 9.33 8.54 -2.98
CA THR A 145 10.20 7.99 -4.03
C THR A 145 11.43 7.35 -3.41
N GLY A 146 11.93 6.31 -4.08
CA GLY A 146 13.15 5.65 -3.70
C GLY A 146 13.48 4.50 -4.62
N VAL A 147 14.09 3.48 -4.05
CA VAL A 147 14.47 2.24 -4.73
C VAL A 147 13.96 1.06 -3.91
N SER A 148 13.38 0.07 -4.57
CA SER A 148 13.10 -1.25 -3.98
C SER A 148 13.63 -2.33 -4.92
N GLN A 149 14.33 -3.31 -4.37
CA GLN A 149 14.94 -4.42 -5.15
C GLN A 149 15.72 -3.94 -6.40
N GLU A 150 16.52 -2.88 -6.24
CA GLU A 150 17.35 -2.26 -7.29
C GLU A 150 16.59 -1.50 -8.39
N ILE A 151 15.26 -1.38 -8.29
CA ILE A 151 14.40 -0.68 -9.25
C ILE A 151 13.86 0.60 -8.63
N ALA A 152 13.79 1.68 -9.41
CA ALA A 152 13.16 2.93 -8.98
C ALA A 152 11.70 2.67 -8.62
N HIS A 153 11.29 3.09 -7.43
CA HIS A 153 10.00 2.73 -6.85
C HIS A 153 9.30 3.92 -6.21
N MET A 154 7.98 3.85 -6.14
CA MET A 154 7.14 4.81 -5.43
C MET A 154 6.12 4.08 -4.58
N TRP A 155 5.97 4.50 -3.33
CA TRP A 155 5.01 3.99 -2.37
C TRP A 155 4.43 5.13 -1.52
N ASN A 156 3.70 4.81 -0.45
CA ASN A 156 3.03 5.78 0.39
C ASN A 156 3.58 5.85 1.82
N LEU A 157 3.42 7.04 2.40
CA LEU A 157 3.38 7.28 3.84
C LEU A 157 1.96 7.68 4.22
N ILE A 158 1.39 7.04 5.22
CA ILE A 158 0.01 7.30 5.64
C ILE A 158 -0.07 7.48 7.16
N ARG A 159 -0.89 8.44 7.58
CA ARG A 159 -1.10 8.74 9.00
C ARG A 159 -2.37 8.09 9.50
N ILE A 160 -2.24 7.28 10.55
CA ILE A 160 -3.34 6.58 11.23
C ILE A 160 -3.31 6.93 12.71
N GLU A 161 -4.38 7.60 13.16
CA GLU A 161 -4.65 8.05 14.53
C GLU A 161 -3.49 8.81 15.18
N GLY A 162 -2.70 9.52 14.35
CA GLY A 162 -1.60 10.40 14.79
C GLY A 162 -0.20 9.87 14.46
N GLU A 163 -0.07 8.57 14.18
CA GLU A 163 1.20 7.92 13.87
C GLU A 163 1.36 7.73 12.35
N TRP A 164 2.59 7.82 11.84
CA TRP A 164 2.90 7.62 10.43
C TRP A 164 3.42 6.22 10.17
N TYR A 165 3.05 5.67 9.02
CA TYR A 165 3.45 4.35 8.58
C TYR A 165 3.75 4.33 7.08
N HIS A 166 4.61 3.39 6.68
CA HIS A 166 4.81 3.04 5.29
C HIS A 166 3.72 2.08 4.80
N LEU A 167 3.24 2.34 3.59
CA LEU A 167 2.29 1.49 2.87
C LEU A 167 2.77 1.27 1.44
N ASP A 168 2.92 0.02 1.01
CA ASP A 168 3.32 -0.33 -0.36
C ASP A 168 2.35 -1.33 -1.01
N LEU A 169 1.36 -0.78 -1.70
CA LEU A 169 0.33 -1.55 -2.40
C LEU A 169 0.88 -2.42 -3.53
N THR A 170 1.95 -1.99 -4.19
CA THR A 170 2.48 -2.69 -5.35
C THR A 170 3.13 -4.00 -4.92
N TRP A 171 3.91 -3.99 -3.85
CA TRP A 171 4.50 -5.22 -3.32
C TRP A 171 3.47 -6.14 -2.63
N ASP A 172 2.39 -5.58 -2.07
CA ASP A 172 1.27 -6.37 -1.54
C ASP A 172 0.39 -7.01 -2.64
N ASP A 173 0.35 -6.43 -3.85
CA ASP A 173 -0.35 -6.98 -5.04
C ASP A 173 0.44 -8.09 -5.77
N ALA A 174 1.77 -8.10 -5.64
CA ALA A 174 2.65 -9.04 -6.35
C ALA A 174 2.54 -10.51 -5.86
N ALA A 175 1.64 -10.80 -4.92
CA ALA A 175 1.48 -12.11 -4.31
C ALA A 175 0.25 -12.85 -4.81
N SER A 176 0.38 -14.18 -4.94
CA SER A 176 -0.74 -15.06 -5.33
C SER A 176 -1.90 -15.12 -4.32
N MET A 177 -1.66 -14.62 -3.11
CA MET A 177 -2.63 -14.41 -2.04
C MET A 177 -2.64 -12.91 -1.70
N SER A 178 -3.76 -12.34 -1.28
CA SER A 178 -3.75 -10.96 -0.76
C SER A 178 -2.85 -10.93 0.47
N ILE A 179 -1.73 -10.22 0.36
CA ILE A 179 -0.71 -10.09 1.39
C ILE A 179 -0.77 -8.68 1.95
N TYR A 180 -0.42 -8.54 3.22
CA TYR A 180 -0.37 -7.27 3.97
C TYR A 180 1.04 -7.06 4.55
N GLN A 181 2.05 -7.54 3.83
CA GLN A 181 3.46 -7.51 4.21
C GLN A 181 4.01 -6.10 4.18
N TYR A 182 3.41 -5.21 3.40
CA TYR A 182 3.80 -3.81 3.32
C TYR A 182 2.69 -2.88 3.79
N PHE A 183 1.82 -3.37 4.68
CA PHE A 183 0.74 -2.61 5.29
C PHE A 183 1.15 -2.09 6.67
N ASN A 184 1.29 -0.77 6.76
CA ASN A 184 1.67 -0.03 7.96
C ASN A 184 3.00 -0.50 8.59
N LEU A 185 4.08 -0.35 7.84
CA LEU A 185 5.44 -0.66 8.28
C LEU A 185 6.11 0.54 8.96
N THR A 186 7.04 0.23 9.87
CA THR A 186 8.02 1.18 10.40
C THR A 186 9.16 1.45 9.41
N ASP A 187 9.95 2.49 9.67
CA ASP A 187 11.19 2.80 8.96
C ASP A 187 12.16 1.60 8.98
N GLU A 188 12.29 0.93 10.14
CA GLU A 188 13.14 -0.25 10.28
C GLU A 188 12.66 -1.39 9.37
N GLN A 189 11.35 -1.67 9.37
CA GLN A 189 10.78 -2.75 8.58
C GLN A 189 10.86 -2.48 7.07
N ILE A 190 10.49 -1.28 6.59
CA ILE A 190 10.53 -0.97 5.15
C ILE A 190 11.98 -0.94 4.63
N SER A 191 12.94 -0.55 5.47
CA SER A 191 14.36 -0.41 5.07
C SER A 191 15.06 -1.73 4.74
N VAL A 192 14.43 -2.87 5.04
CA VAL A 192 14.97 -4.20 4.73
C VAL A 192 15.18 -4.39 3.23
N ASN A 193 14.31 -3.82 2.40
CA ASN A 193 14.38 -3.94 0.94
C ASN A 193 14.01 -2.67 0.17
N HIS A 194 13.62 -1.59 0.85
CA HIS A 194 13.44 -0.27 0.26
C HIS A 194 14.49 0.71 0.77
N THR A 195 14.87 1.66 -0.07
CA THR A 195 15.72 2.79 0.28
C THR A 195 15.05 4.06 -0.21
N MET A 196 14.71 4.96 0.71
CA MET A 196 14.09 6.25 0.37
C MET A 196 15.10 7.19 -0.30
N ASP A 197 14.64 7.92 -1.30
CA ASP A 197 15.37 9.09 -1.78
C ASP A 197 15.50 10.15 -0.68
N PRO A 198 16.54 11.01 -0.72
CA PRO A 198 16.74 12.03 0.31
C PRO A 198 15.59 13.03 0.37
N LEU A 199 15.37 13.59 1.57
CA LEU A 199 14.52 14.77 1.73
C LEU A 199 15.11 15.93 0.94
N ILE A 200 14.26 16.75 0.37
CA ILE A 200 14.67 17.93 -0.38
C ILE A 200 15.56 18.86 0.48
N PRO A 201 16.70 19.35 -0.06
CA PRO A 201 17.59 20.23 0.70
C PRO A 201 16.91 21.53 1.13
N ALA A 202 17.12 21.92 2.39
CA ALA A 202 16.50 23.09 3.01
C ALA A 202 16.97 24.43 2.44
N ASP A 203 18.11 24.46 1.74
CA ASP A 203 18.71 25.69 1.21
C ASP A 203 18.08 26.15 -0.12
N GLY A 204 17.24 25.33 -0.75
CA GLY A 204 16.45 25.67 -1.97
C GLY A 204 17.28 25.93 -3.23
N ASP A 205 18.61 25.99 -3.12
CA ASP A 205 19.55 26.40 -4.17
C ASP A 205 20.68 25.39 -4.38
N SER A 206 20.75 24.30 -3.58
CA SER A 206 21.61 23.16 -3.87
C SER A 206 21.40 22.70 -5.32
N GLN A 207 22.49 22.46 -6.06
CA GLN A 207 22.41 22.09 -7.48
C GLN A 207 21.47 20.88 -7.66
N TRP A 208 20.39 21.06 -8.43
CA TRP A 208 19.52 19.97 -8.84
C TRP A 208 20.31 19.05 -9.78
N ASP A 209 20.82 17.96 -9.22
CA ASP A 209 21.66 16.95 -9.86
C ASP A 209 20.85 15.92 -10.67
N ARG A 210 19.53 16.13 -10.81
CA ARG A 210 18.53 15.22 -11.39
C ARG A 210 18.18 14.03 -10.50
N SER A 211 18.67 13.97 -9.26
CA SER A 211 18.18 13.01 -8.27
C SER A 211 16.71 13.28 -7.94
N LEU A 212 15.98 12.23 -7.59
CA LEU A 212 14.65 12.34 -7.01
C LEU A 212 14.78 12.75 -5.55
N TYR A 213 13.79 13.50 -5.05
CA TYR A 213 13.76 13.97 -3.67
C TYR A 213 12.34 13.84 -3.12
N ASN A 214 12.27 13.49 -1.84
CA ASN A 214 11.04 13.51 -1.09
C ASN A 214 10.78 14.90 -0.51
N LEU A 215 9.53 15.36 -0.55
CA LEU A 215 9.14 16.65 0.03
C LEU A 215 8.84 16.57 1.52
N TYR A 216 8.46 15.38 1.98
CA TYR A 216 8.01 15.12 3.34
C TYR A 216 8.30 13.68 3.71
N LEU A 217 9.08 13.47 4.76
CA LEU A 217 9.47 12.16 5.31
C LEU A 217 9.34 12.21 6.85
N PRO A 218 8.13 12.05 7.40
CA PRO A 218 7.94 11.82 8.83
C PRO A 218 8.57 10.50 9.26
N GLU A 219 9.00 10.41 10.51
CA GLU A 219 9.47 9.15 11.10
C GLU A 219 8.30 8.17 11.28
N CYS A 220 8.55 6.90 10.97
CA CYS A 220 7.61 5.80 11.13
C CYS A 220 8.13 4.80 12.16
N THR A 221 7.75 4.96 13.42
CA THR A 221 8.28 4.13 14.52
C THR A 221 7.26 3.25 15.22
N SER A 222 5.97 3.48 15.00
CA SER A 222 4.91 2.74 15.68
C SER A 222 4.61 1.41 14.98
N LEU A 223 4.28 0.40 15.78
CA LEU A 223 3.69 -0.86 15.30
C LEU A 223 2.19 -0.93 15.61
N GLU A 224 1.62 0.10 16.25
CA GLU A 224 0.25 0.06 16.74
C GLU A 224 -0.73 -0.29 15.62
N TYR A 225 -0.65 0.37 14.47
CA TYR A 225 -1.54 0.10 13.33
C TYR A 225 -0.94 -0.79 12.24
N ASN A 226 0.16 -1.49 12.54
CA ASN A 226 0.67 -2.54 11.67
C ASN A 226 -0.39 -3.64 11.45
N TYR A 227 -0.49 -4.19 10.23
CA TYR A 227 -1.52 -5.18 9.93
C TYR A 227 -1.44 -6.40 10.84
N TYR A 228 -0.26 -7.01 10.99
CA TYR A 228 -0.12 -8.23 11.79
C TYR A 228 -0.33 -7.96 13.27
N HIS A 229 0.08 -6.79 13.76
CA HIS A 229 -0.22 -6.38 15.14
C HIS A 229 -1.74 -6.25 15.38
N GLN A 230 -2.49 -5.74 14.40
CA GLN A 230 -3.93 -5.51 14.51
C GLN A 230 -4.79 -6.74 14.21
N LYS A 231 -4.35 -7.63 13.33
CA LYS A 231 -5.20 -8.68 12.73
C LYS A 231 -4.68 -10.10 12.88
N ALA A 232 -3.40 -10.31 13.16
CA ALA A 232 -2.87 -11.65 13.32
C ALA A 232 -3.19 -12.22 14.70
N VAL A 233 -3.39 -13.54 14.75
CA VAL A 233 -3.39 -14.30 15.99
C VAL A 233 -1.99 -14.24 16.58
N GLN A 234 -1.88 -13.81 17.83
CA GLN A 234 -0.60 -13.68 18.52
C GLN A 234 -0.19 -15.03 19.12
N ILE A 235 0.99 -15.51 18.75
CA ILE A 235 1.58 -16.75 19.26
C ILE A 235 2.76 -16.39 20.15
N HIS A 236 2.52 -16.44 21.45
CA HIS A 236 3.53 -16.17 22.49
C HIS A 236 4.33 -17.42 22.83
N THR A 237 3.68 -18.58 22.77
CA THR A 237 4.25 -19.89 23.09
C THR A 237 3.79 -20.94 22.10
N LEU A 238 4.55 -22.03 22.01
CA LEU A 238 4.10 -23.24 21.32
C LEU A 238 3.53 -24.29 22.29
N GLY A 239 3.27 -23.88 23.54
CA GLY A 239 2.52 -24.67 24.52
C GLY A 239 1.02 -24.56 24.29
N ASN A 240 0.22 -25.06 25.22
CA ASN A 240 -1.24 -25.08 25.07
C ASN A 240 -1.92 -23.73 25.39
N GLU A 241 -1.14 -22.72 25.81
CA GLU A 241 -1.66 -21.44 26.31
C GLU A 241 -2.37 -20.65 25.21
N ASP A 242 -1.79 -20.60 24.01
CA ASP A 242 -2.35 -19.85 22.86
C ASP A 242 -3.29 -20.70 21.99
N ASP A 243 -3.37 -22.02 22.24
CA ASP A 243 -4.12 -22.94 21.38
C ASP A 243 -5.60 -22.59 21.33
N GLN A 244 -6.19 -22.19 22.45
CA GLN A 244 -7.61 -21.85 22.50
C GLN A 244 -7.94 -20.63 21.63
N GLU A 245 -7.13 -19.58 21.73
CA GLU A 245 -7.31 -18.36 20.93
C GLU A 245 -7.11 -18.64 19.44
N ALA A 246 -6.08 -19.41 19.09
CA ALA A 246 -5.83 -19.82 17.72
C ALA A 246 -6.97 -20.66 17.12
N MET A 247 -7.51 -21.61 17.90
CA MET A 247 -8.68 -22.41 17.49
C MET A 247 -9.91 -21.52 17.26
N ASP A 248 -10.20 -20.61 18.18
CA ASP A 248 -11.34 -19.69 18.07
C ASP A 248 -11.18 -18.75 16.87
N ALA A 249 -9.96 -18.29 16.59
CA ALA A 249 -9.67 -17.46 15.43
C ALA A 249 -9.90 -18.22 14.11
N VAL A 250 -9.41 -19.45 13.98
CA VAL A 250 -9.64 -20.30 12.80
C VAL A 250 -11.14 -20.59 12.63
N LEU A 251 -11.85 -20.88 13.72
CA LEU A 251 -13.30 -21.10 13.71
C LEU A 251 -14.06 -19.87 13.21
N ASN A 252 -13.73 -18.68 13.74
CA ASN A 252 -14.39 -17.43 13.37
C ASN A 252 -14.11 -17.05 11.92
N ALA A 253 -12.86 -17.20 11.46
CA ALA A 253 -12.47 -16.97 10.07
C ALA A 253 -13.22 -17.93 9.13
N ALA A 254 -13.35 -19.21 9.51
CA ALA A 254 -14.15 -20.20 8.78
C ALA A 254 -15.63 -19.80 8.71
N ALA A 255 -16.22 -19.36 9.83
CA ALA A 255 -17.63 -18.96 9.90
C ALA A 255 -17.95 -17.76 8.99
N ARG A 256 -17.00 -16.85 8.83
CA ARG A 256 -17.13 -15.64 7.99
C ARG A 256 -16.71 -15.87 6.53
N ARG A 257 -16.18 -17.05 6.22
CA ARG A 257 -15.57 -17.39 4.93
C ARG A 257 -14.45 -16.42 4.53
N GLU A 258 -13.61 -16.08 5.50
CA GLU A 258 -12.42 -15.27 5.25
C GLU A 258 -11.46 -16.00 4.30
N ARG A 259 -10.73 -15.28 3.46
CA ARG A 259 -9.81 -15.92 2.48
C ARG A 259 -8.53 -16.40 3.14
N THR A 260 -8.07 -15.70 4.17
CA THR A 260 -6.79 -15.96 4.83
C THR A 260 -6.93 -15.77 6.34
N ILE A 261 -5.98 -16.35 7.08
CA ILE A 261 -5.76 -16.08 8.51
C ILE A 261 -4.27 -15.88 8.73
N SER A 262 -3.90 -14.92 9.58
CA SER A 262 -2.49 -14.61 9.87
C SER A 262 -2.14 -14.97 11.31
N PHE A 263 -0.91 -15.44 11.52
CA PHE A 263 -0.33 -15.69 12.83
C PHE A 263 0.97 -14.90 12.94
N GLN A 264 1.17 -14.19 14.05
CA GLN A 264 2.39 -13.45 14.36
C GLN A 264 3.05 -14.04 15.61
N PHE A 265 4.37 -14.18 15.58
CA PHE A 265 5.10 -14.91 16.60
C PHE A 265 5.93 -13.97 17.47
N SER A 266 5.83 -14.16 18.80
CA SER A 266 6.62 -13.45 19.79
C SER A 266 8.12 -13.45 19.45
N PRO A 267 8.86 -12.36 19.70
CA PRO A 267 10.31 -12.30 19.53
C PRO A 267 11.06 -13.34 20.39
N ASP A 268 10.45 -13.86 21.45
CA ASP A 268 11.06 -14.86 22.34
C ASP A 268 11.10 -16.28 21.73
N LEU A 269 10.39 -16.51 20.62
CA LEU A 269 10.38 -17.78 19.91
C LEU A 269 11.45 -17.80 18.81
N ASP A 270 11.99 -18.98 18.52
CA ASP A 270 12.66 -19.19 17.23
C ASP A 270 11.58 -19.23 16.13
N PHE A 271 11.62 -18.28 15.20
CA PHE A 271 10.57 -18.11 14.19
C PHE A 271 10.45 -19.32 13.27
N ASP A 272 11.58 -19.84 12.78
CA ASP A 272 11.57 -20.95 11.83
C ASP A 272 11.07 -22.24 12.52
N ILE A 273 11.48 -22.49 13.78
CA ILE A 273 10.95 -23.61 14.58
C ILE A 273 9.47 -23.43 14.88
N ALA A 274 9.02 -22.21 15.21
CA ALA A 274 7.63 -21.95 15.55
C ALA A 274 6.69 -22.14 14.36
N VAL A 275 7.07 -21.61 13.21
CA VAL A 275 6.36 -21.84 11.95
C VAL A 275 6.34 -23.33 11.59
N ALA A 276 7.48 -24.02 11.71
CA ALA A 276 7.55 -25.45 11.43
C ALA A 276 6.58 -26.24 12.31
N ARG A 277 6.55 -26.00 13.62
CA ARG A 277 5.62 -26.67 14.55
C ARG A 277 4.16 -26.29 14.36
N LEU A 278 3.88 -25.09 13.84
CA LEU A 278 2.55 -24.67 13.47
C LEU A 278 2.06 -25.45 12.24
N LEU A 279 2.92 -25.64 11.22
CA LEU A 279 2.49 -26.04 9.88
C LEU A 279 3.00 -27.40 9.38
N THR A 280 4.27 -27.71 9.58
CA THR A 280 4.99 -28.77 8.83
C THR A 280 5.65 -29.84 9.69
N GLU A 281 5.75 -29.64 11.01
CA GLU A 281 6.37 -30.57 11.96
C GLU A 281 5.50 -30.76 13.19
N GLU A 282 5.72 -31.85 13.94
CA GLU A 282 5.00 -32.10 15.19
C GLU A 282 5.12 -30.90 16.15
N PRO A 283 3.99 -30.39 16.68
CA PRO A 283 2.70 -31.09 16.78
C PRO A 283 1.66 -30.74 15.69
N TYR A 284 2.03 -30.08 14.58
CA TYR A 284 1.13 -29.70 13.48
C TYR A 284 -0.08 -28.88 13.94
N LYS A 285 0.19 -27.83 14.74
CA LYS A 285 -0.87 -27.11 15.47
C LYS A 285 -1.99 -26.58 14.58
N TYR A 286 -1.67 -26.04 13.41
CA TYR A 286 -2.68 -25.49 12.51
C TYR A 286 -3.65 -26.56 12.00
N ALA A 287 -3.14 -27.75 11.64
CA ALA A 287 -3.98 -28.87 11.24
C ALA A 287 -4.93 -29.30 12.38
N TYR A 288 -4.42 -29.28 13.61
CA TYR A 288 -5.25 -29.50 14.80
C TYR A 288 -6.33 -28.41 14.97
N TYR A 289 -6.00 -27.14 14.78
CA TYR A 289 -6.98 -26.04 14.86
C TYR A 289 -8.08 -26.15 13.80
N VAL A 290 -7.72 -26.49 12.55
CA VAL A 290 -8.68 -26.74 11.47
C VAL A 290 -9.60 -27.90 11.81
N HIS A 291 -9.04 -29.00 12.36
CA HIS A 291 -9.84 -30.14 12.80
C HIS A 291 -10.85 -29.75 13.89
N CYS A 292 -10.43 -29.00 14.90
CA CYS A 292 -11.30 -28.49 15.96
C CYS A 292 -12.40 -27.56 15.41
N ALA A 293 -12.05 -26.64 14.49
CA ALA A 293 -13.02 -25.76 13.85
C ALA A 293 -14.07 -26.55 13.04
N ASN A 294 -13.64 -27.54 12.25
CA ASN A 294 -14.56 -28.41 11.50
C ASN A 294 -15.49 -29.21 12.43
N ALA A 295 -14.96 -29.73 13.54
CA ALA A 295 -15.76 -30.47 14.53
C ALA A 295 -16.89 -29.60 15.11
N TYR A 296 -16.69 -28.29 15.24
CA TYR A 296 -17.73 -27.35 15.70
C TYR A 296 -18.92 -27.24 14.72
N PHE A 297 -18.66 -27.26 13.40
CA PHE A 297 -19.73 -27.20 12.38
C PHE A 297 -20.43 -28.55 12.18
N GLY A 298 -19.78 -29.65 12.57
CA GLY A 298 -20.20 -31.03 12.32
C GLY A 298 -19.70 -31.56 10.96
N GLU A 299 -19.44 -32.87 10.88
CA GLU A 299 -18.75 -33.51 9.74
C GLU A 299 -19.37 -33.20 8.36
N GLU A 300 -20.71 -33.11 8.27
CA GLU A 300 -21.41 -32.84 7.01
C GLU A 300 -21.37 -31.36 6.57
N LYS A 301 -21.00 -30.46 7.49
CA LYS A 301 -20.97 -28.99 7.27
C LYS A 301 -19.58 -28.41 7.44
N ALA A 302 -18.56 -29.25 7.64
CA ALA A 302 -17.17 -28.87 7.79
C ALA A 302 -16.73 -27.96 6.62
N PRO A 303 -16.50 -26.66 6.85
CA PRO A 303 -16.28 -25.72 5.76
C PRO A 303 -14.86 -25.81 5.21
N LEU A 304 -13.87 -26.21 6.02
CA LEU A 304 -12.46 -26.19 5.66
C LEU A 304 -11.96 -27.56 5.15
N GLN A 305 -11.08 -27.51 4.15
CA GLN A 305 -10.30 -28.66 3.70
C GLN A 305 -9.24 -29.00 4.76
N GLU A 306 -9.06 -30.28 5.07
CA GLU A 306 -8.00 -30.76 5.94
C GLU A 306 -6.82 -31.26 5.09
N GLY A 307 -5.59 -31.03 5.55
CA GLY A 307 -4.38 -31.48 4.87
C GLY A 307 -3.60 -30.35 4.20
N GLU A 308 -3.84 -30.12 2.90
CA GLU A 308 -3.07 -29.13 2.12
C GLU A 308 -3.13 -27.75 2.79
N THR A 309 -1.97 -27.15 3.03
CA THR A 309 -1.84 -25.81 3.62
C THR A 309 -1.00 -24.96 2.69
N ARG A 310 -1.57 -23.86 2.20
CA ARG A 310 -0.86 -22.85 1.41
C ARG A 310 -0.65 -21.62 2.27
N TYR A 311 0.56 -21.10 2.28
CA TYR A 311 0.92 -20.01 3.15
C TYR A 311 2.06 -19.17 2.57
N VAL A 312 2.17 -17.94 3.06
CA VAL A 312 3.29 -17.05 2.78
C VAL A 312 3.90 -16.57 4.08
N LEU A 313 5.23 -16.61 4.15
CA LEU A 313 6.01 -16.17 5.30
C LEU A 313 6.41 -14.71 5.15
N ASP A 314 6.32 -13.99 6.26
CA ASP A 314 6.97 -12.71 6.44
C ASP A 314 7.96 -12.83 7.62
N LYS A 315 9.24 -13.03 7.29
CA LYS A 315 10.29 -13.09 8.30
C LYS A 315 10.57 -11.74 8.96
N ASN A 316 10.37 -10.65 8.22
CA ASN A 316 10.61 -9.29 8.70
C ASN A 316 9.63 -8.95 9.83
N GLN A 317 8.37 -9.36 9.66
CA GLN A 317 7.30 -9.11 10.64
C GLN A 317 7.01 -10.31 11.55
N ARG A 318 7.81 -11.38 11.42
CA ARG A 318 7.65 -12.65 12.15
C ARG A 318 6.21 -13.16 12.05
N ALA A 319 5.67 -13.20 10.85
CA ALA A 319 4.29 -13.60 10.60
C ALA A 319 4.19 -14.67 9.51
N VAL A 320 3.09 -15.41 9.54
CA VAL A 320 2.67 -16.30 8.45
C VAL A 320 1.21 -16.03 8.13
N THR A 321 0.92 -15.88 6.84
CA THR A 321 -0.46 -15.75 6.32
C THR A 321 -0.82 -17.07 5.64
N ILE A 322 -1.91 -17.70 6.06
CA ILE A 322 -2.36 -19.00 5.58
C ILE A 322 -3.65 -18.83 4.77
N GLU A 323 -3.74 -19.49 3.62
CA GLU A 323 -4.96 -19.56 2.82
C GLU A 323 -5.97 -20.51 3.46
N LEU A 324 -7.20 -20.04 3.65
CA LEU A 324 -8.30 -20.87 4.11
C LEU A 324 -8.94 -21.56 2.90
N LEU A 325 -8.67 -22.85 2.76
CA LEU A 325 -9.21 -23.67 1.67
C LEU A 325 -10.58 -24.22 2.09
N TYR A 326 -11.62 -23.91 1.33
CA TYR A 326 -13.00 -24.34 1.60
C TYR A 326 -13.43 -25.52 0.73
N ARG A 327 -14.30 -26.38 1.25
CA ARG A 327 -14.94 -27.50 0.52
C ARG A 327 -16.05 -27.06 -0.43
#